data_AF-A0A961NMK0-F1
#
_entry.id   AF-A0A961NMK0-F1
#
_cell.length_a   1.000
_cell.length_b   1.000
_cell.length_c   1.000
_cell.angle_alpha   90.00
_cell.angle_beta   90.00
_cell.angle_gamma   90.00
#
_symmetry.space_group_name_H-M   'P 1'
#
loop_
_entity.id
_entity.type
_entity.pdbx_description
1 polymer ?
#
loop_
_entity_poly.entity_id
_entity_poly.type
_entity_poly.pdbx_seq_one_letter_code
_entity_poly.pdbx_strand_id
1 'polypeptide(L)'
;TDRLRYETNPRKGQPNMSPAVVFLRKAVATPNLKIGTICHSLWLFCADSLLLKDRKVTCAHNIICDVANAGGEVIFDGDQTADLVLDGNLISGKHPAVTDRFMEVFLTEIEKAA
;
A
#
# COMPACT_ATOMS: atom_id res chain seq x y z
N THR A 1 18.94 2.22 5.40
CA THR A 1 18.35 3.44 6.00
C THR A 1 17.06 3.74 5.25
N ASP A 2 15.95 3.95 5.96
CA ASP A 2 14.63 4.21 5.39
C ASP A 2 14.54 5.66 4.86
N ARG A 3 15.26 5.92 3.77
CA ARG A 3 15.39 7.28 3.23
C ARG A 3 14.14 7.79 2.55
N LEU A 4 13.23 6.90 2.13
CA LEU A 4 12.03 7.30 1.41
C LEU A 4 11.01 7.96 2.35
N ARG A 5 10.83 7.43 3.56
CA ARG A 5 9.89 7.99 4.56
C ARG A 5 10.51 9.05 5.47
N TYR A 6 11.80 9.29 5.34
CA TYR A 6 12.52 10.22 6.19
C TYR A 6 12.19 11.67 5.85
N GLU A 7 11.65 12.39 6.82
CA GLU A 7 11.47 13.84 6.78
C GLU A 7 12.60 14.51 7.57
N THR A 8 13.35 15.41 6.93
CA THR A 8 14.51 16.06 7.56
C THR A 8 14.13 16.94 8.75
N ASN A 9 12.96 17.58 8.72
CA ASN A 9 12.54 18.56 9.73
C ASN A 9 11.07 18.35 10.15
N PRO A 10 10.74 17.25 10.86
CA PRO A 10 9.36 16.94 11.24
C PRO A 10 8.80 17.95 12.24
N ARG A 11 7.51 18.26 12.13
CA ARG A 11 6.80 19.16 13.06
C ARG A 11 5.68 18.42 13.79
N LYS A 12 5.55 18.65 15.09
CA LYS A 12 4.50 18.04 15.92
C LYS A 12 3.12 18.36 15.36
N GLY A 13 2.30 17.33 15.12
CA GLY A 13 0.94 17.46 14.59
C GLY A 13 0.83 17.63 13.07
N GLN A 14 1.96 17.64 12.34
CA GLN A 14 1.98 17.67 10.89
C GLN A 14 2.02 16.23 10.33
N PRO A 15 1.32 15.93 9.22
CA PRO A 15 1.54 14.66 8.50
C PRO A 15 2.97 14.58 7.97
N ASN A 16 3.47 13.37 7.73
CA ASN A 16 4.81 13.17 7.19
C ASN A 16 4.96 13.87 5.81
N MET A 17 5.98 14.72 5.71
CA MET A 17 6.27 15.53 4.52
C MET A 17 7.49 15.04 3.74
N SER A 18 7.96 13.81 3.95
CA SER A 18 8.99 13.24 3.10
C SER A 18 8.52 13.26 1.62
N PRO A 19 9.42 13.50 0.66
CA PRO A 19 9.04 13.57 -0.75
C PRO A 19 8.26 12.34 -1.24
N ALA A 20 8.63 11.13 -0.77
CA ALA A 20 7.94 9.91 -1.16
C ALA A 20 6.52 9.83 -0.58
N VAL A 21 6.30 10.24 0.67
CA VAL A 21 4.97 10.21 1.30
C VAL A 21 4.05 11.25 0.66
N VAL A 22 4.57 12.44 0.35
CA VAL A 22 3.82 13.47 -0.40
C VAL A 22 3.47 12.96 -1.80
N PHE A 23 4.39 12.29 -2.48
CA PHE A 23 4.12 11.67 -3.79
C PHE A 23 3.04 10.59 -3.69
N LEU A 24 3.11 9.70 -2.71
CA LEU A 24 2.10 8.65 -2.52
C LEU A 24 0.72 9.21 -2.24
N ARG A 25 0.60 10.26 -1.42
CA ARG A 25 -0.69 10.94 -1.19
C ARG A 25 -1.28 11.48 -2.50
N LYS A 26 -0.45 12.10 -3.35
CA LYS A 26 -0.89 12.58 -4.68
C LYS A 26 -1.31 11.42 -5.58
N ALA A 27 -0.52 10.33 -5.61
CA ALA A 27 -0.83 9.16 -6.42
C ALA A 27 -2.17 8.52 -6.02
N VAL A 28 -2.38 8.26 -4.72
CA VAL A 28 -3.63 7.67 -4.21
C VAL A 28 -4.86 8.54 -4.55
N ALA A 29 -4.70 9.86 -4.54
CA ALA A 29 -5.77 10.80 -4.88
C ALA A 29 -5.95 11.04 -6.39
N THR A 30 -5.07 10.51 -7.25
CA THR A 30 -5.13 10.73 -8.70
C THR A 30 -6.24 9.86 -9.31
N PRO A 31 -7.26 10.45 -9.95
CA PRO A 31 -8.31 9.68 -10.62
C PRO A 31 -7.73 8.79 -11.70
N ASN A 32 -8.30 7.59 -11.87
CA ASN A 32 -7.92 6.60 -12.88
C ASN A 32 -6.47 6.08 -12.79
N LEU A 33 -5.71 6.43 -11.74
CA LEU A 33 -4.39 5.85 -11.49
C LEU A 33 -4.53 4.55 -10.69
N LYS A 34 -4.09 3.42 -11.25
CA LYS A 34 -3.97 2.15 -10.54
C LYS A 34 -2.62 2.06 -9.83
N ILE A 35 -2.63 1.59 -8.58
CA ILE A 35 -1.46 1.51 -7.71
C ILE A 35 -1.25 0.06 -7.30
N GLY A 36 -0.08 -0.47 -7.64
CA GLY A 36 0.32 -1.82 -7.29
C GLY A 36 1.31 -1.84 -6.12
N THR A 37 1.03 -2.63 -5.09
CA THR A 37 1.91 -2.84 -3.94
C THR A 37 2.12 -4.34 -3.71
N ILE A 38 3.36 -4.80 -3.55
CA ILE A 38 3.65 -6.20 -3.21
C ILE A 38 4.58 -6.30 -2.00
N CYS A 39 4.43 -7.36 -1.20
CA CYS A 39 5.33 -7.72 -0.11
C CYS A 39 5.44 -6.60 0.96
N HIS A 40 6.61 -5.96 1.11
CA HIS A 40 6.88 -4.91 2.10
C HIS A 40 6.58 -3.49 1.63
N SER A 41 6.17 -3.30 0.38
CA SER A 41 5.95 -1.96 -0.18
C SER A 41 4.98 -1.09 0.63
N LEU A 42 4.04 -1.71 1.35
CA LEU A 42 3.11 -1.00 2.24
C LEU A 42 3.77 -0.32 3.44
N TRP A 43 5.03 -0.62 3.80
CA TRP A 43 5.75 0.21 4.77
C TRP A 43 5.79 1.68 4.37
N LEU A 44 5.86 1.99 3.06
CA LEU A 44 5.79 3.36 2.56
C LEU A 44 4.43 4.02 2.87
N PHE A 45 3.36 3.23 2.84
CA PHE A 45 2.00 3.68 3.11
C PHE A 45 1.74 3.83 4.61
N CYS A 46 2.40 3.04 5.47
CA CYS A 46 2.32 3.19 6.93
C CYS A 46 2.86 4.53 7.47
N ALA A 47 3.50 5.35 6.63
CA ALA A 47 4.06 6.64 7.02
C ALA A 47 3.01 7.74 7.24
N ASP A 48 1.79 7.54 6.73
CA ASP A 48 0.68 8.47 6.86
C ASP A 48 -0.63 7.67 6.85
N SER A 49 -1.39 7.72 7.96
CA SER A 49 -2.62 6.95 8.10
C SER A 49 -3.65 7.23 7.00
N LEU A 50 -3.62 8.42 6.37
CA LEU A 50 -4.54 8.74 5.27
C LEU A 50 -4.33 7.87 4.03
N LEU A 51 -3.19 7.17 3.94
CA LEU A 51 -2.90 6.26 2.83
C LEU A 51 -3.57 4.88 2.97
N LEU A 52 -3.88 4.45 4.21
CA LEU A 52 -4.39 3.10 4.51
C LEU A 52 -5.68 3.07 5.32
N LYS A 53 -6.07 4.19 5.94
CA LYS A 53 -7.28 4.24 6.75
C LYS A 53 -8.49 3.75 5.96
N ASP A 54 -9.18 2.77 6.52
CA ASP A 54 -10.37 2.12 5.97
C ASP A 54 -10.13 1.37 4.64
N ARG A 55 -8.86 1.10 4.29
CA ARG A 55 -8.47 0.34 3.09
C ARG A 55 -8.27 -1.13 3.39
N LYS A 56 -8.74 -1.98 2.48
CA LYS A 56 -8.51 -3.43 2.53
C LYS A 56 -7.26 -3.78 1.75
N VAL A 57 -6.32 -4.48 2.38
CA VAL A 57 -5.04 -4.82 1.76
C VAL A 57 -4.54 -6.21 2.17
N THR A 58 -3.60 -6.75 1.41
CA THR A 58 -2.70 -7.80 1.88
C THR A 58 -1.26 -7.27 1.94
N CYS A 59 -0.40 -7.96 2.69
CA CYS A 59 0.98 -7.56 2.91
C CYS A 59 1.86 -8.76 3.28
N ALA A 60 3.18 -8.52 3.36
CA ALA A 60 4.09 -9.47 4.00
C ALA A 60 3.74 -9.66 5.48
N HIS A 61 3.90 -10.89 6.00
CA HIS A 61 3.44 -11.24 7.35
C HIS A 61 4.10 -10.43 8.46
N ASN A 62 5.36 -10.06 8.30
CA ASN A 62 6.13 -9.31 9.30
C ASN A 62 5.77 -7.82 9.37
N ILE A 63 4.84 -7.33 8.53
CA ILE A 63 4.38 -5.93 8.55
C ILE A 63 2.89 -5.78 8.84
N ILE A 64 2.20 -6.87 9.19
CA ILE A 64 0.76 -6.87 9.48
C ILE A 64 0.42 -5.82 10.53
N CYS A 65 1.19 -5.77 11.63
CA CYS A 65 0.97 -4.80 12.69
C CYS A 65 1.24 -3.35 12.22
N ASP A 66 2.22 -3.13 11.36
CA ASP A 66 2.50 -1.78 10.82
C ASP A 66 1.31 -1.29 9.97
N VAL A 67 0.75 -2.17 9.14
CA VAL A 67 -0.43 -1.86 8.29
C VAL A 67 -1.66 -1.61 9.15
N ALA A 68 -1.94 -2.49 10.12
CA ALA A 68 -3.08 -2.34 11.03
C ALA A 68 -2.97 -1.06 11.88
N ASN A 69 -1.79 -0.74 12.41
CA ASN A 69 -1.55 0.49 13.18
C ASN A 69 -1.70 1.76 12.34
N ALA A 70 -1.46 1.67 11.03
CA ALA A 70 -1.71 2.76 10.09
C ALA A 70 -3.20 2.88 9.67
N GLY A 71 -4.07 2.00 10.16
CA GLY A 71 -5.51 2.01 9.90
C GLY A 71 -5.98 1.13 8.74
N GLY A 72 -5.10 0.31 8.16
CA GLY A 72 -5.46 -0.65 7.11
C GLY A 72 -6.10 -1.92 7.66
N GLU A 73 -7.08 -2.47 6.95
CA GLU A 73 -7.67 -3.78 7.18
C GLU A 73 -6.87 -4.84 6.42
N VAL A 74 -6.07 -5.64 7.15
CA VAL A 74 -5.31 -6.75 6.55
C VAL A 74 -6.25 -7.93 6.33
N ILE A 75 -6.39 -8.36 5.07
CA ILE A 75 -7.24 -9.49 4.70
C ILE A 75 -6.47 -10.79 4.79
N PHE A 76 -7.09 -11.78 5.44
CA PHE A 76 -6.55 -13.13 5.61
C PHE A 76 -7.31 -14.13 4.75
N ASP A 77 -6.60 -15.17 4.33
CA ASP A 77 -7.12 -16.39 3.71
C ASP A 77 -6.58 -17.59 4.50
N GLY A 78 -7.43 -18.14 5.38
CA GLY A 78 -7.01 -19.09 6.40
C GLY A 78 -6.02 -18.47 7.40
N ASP A 79 -4.90 -19.15 7.63
CA ASP A 79 -3.87 -18.75 8.60
C ASP A 79 -2.84 -17.75 8.05
N GLN A 80 -3.04 -17.24 6.83
CA GLN A 80 -2.10 -16.35 6.15
C GLN A 80 -2.80 -15.12 5.59
N THR A 81 -2.04 -14.07 5.29
CA THR A 81 -2.56 -12.96 4.49
C THR A 81 -2.97 -13.45 3.10
N ALA A 82 -4.07 -12.91 2.56
CA ALA A 82 -4.60 -13.29 1.26
C ALA A 82 -3.56 -13.06 0.15
N ASP A 83 -3.55 -13.88 -0.91
CA ASP A 83 -2.58 -13.73 -2.00
C ASP A 83 -2.62 -12.34 -2.64
N LEU A 84 -3.83 -11.86 -2.92
CA LEU A 84 -4.10 -10.59 -3.57
C LEU A 84 -5.34 -9.94 -2.95
N VAL A 85 -5.34 -8.61 -2.84
CA VAL A 85 -6.51 -7.82 -2.45
C VAL A 85 -6.63 -6.61 -3.38
N LEU A 86 -7.82 -6.43 -3.94
CA LEU A 86 -8.17 -5.27 -4.76
C LEU A 86 -9.15 -4.41 -3.97
N ASP A 87 -8.75 -3.16 -3.73
CA ASP A 87 -9.60 -2.17 -3.07
C ASP A 87 -9.56 -0.87 -3.86
N GLY A 88 -10.56 -0.67 -4.73
CA GLY A 88 -10.65 0.48 -5.63
C GLY A 88 -9.45 0.61 -6.57
N ASN A 89 -8.60 1.60 -6.30
CA ASN A 89 -7.40 1.86 -7.10
C ASN A 89 -6.11 1.23 -6.54
N LEU A 90 -6.16 0.58 -5.38
CA LEU A 90 -5.02 -0.09 -4.76
C LEU A 90 -5.13 -1.60 -4.95
N ILE A 91 -4.13 -2.19 -5.60
CA ILE A 91 -3.98 -3.62 -5.80
C ILE A 91 -2.77 -4.06 -4.97
N SER A 92 -3.00 -4.95 -4.01
CA SER A 92 -1.96 -5.42 -3.10
C SER A 92 -1.71 -6.92 -3.25
N GLY A 93 -0.45 -7.35 -3.11
CA GLY A 93 -0.04 -8.75 -3.14
C GLY A 93 0.89 -9.13 -1.99
N LYS A 94 0.73 -10.35 -1.44
CA LYS A 94 1.39 -10.71 -0.17
C LYS A 94 2.90 -10.92 -0.27
N HIS A 95 3.40 -11.54 -1.34
CA HIS A 95 4.81 -11.95 -1.43
C HIS A 95 5.25 -12.27 -2.88
N PRO A 96 6.56 -12.40 -3.15
CA PRO A 96 7.07 -12.65 -4.49
C PRO A 96 6.51 -13.87 -5.25
N ALA A 97 6.08 -14.97 -4.63
CA ALA A 97 5.55 -16.10 -5.42
C ALA A 97 4.14 -15.89 -5.97
N VAL A 98 3.48 -14.78 -5.61
CA VAL A 98 2.23 -14.35 -6.29
C VAL A 98 2.48 -13.31 -7.37
N THR A 99 3.74 -13.02 -7.74
CA THR A 99 4.08 -11.94 -8.68
C THR A 99 3.44 -12.14 -10.05
N ASP A 100 3.44 -13.36 -10.59
CA ASP A 100 2.86 -13.61 -11.92
C ASP A 100 1.36 -13.30 -11.93
N ARG A 101 0.63 -13.85 -10.94
CA ARG A 101 -0.80 -13.58 -10.74
C ARG A 101 -1.07 -12.09 -10.44
N PHE A 102 -0.20 -11.44 -9.68
CA PHE A 102 -0.28 -10.02 -9.39
C PHE A 102 -0.17 -9.19 -10.68
N MET A 103 0.78 -9.52 -11.56
CA MET A 103 0.97 -8.81 -12.83
C MET A 103 -0.21 -9.00 -13.77
N GLU A 104 -0.76 -10.21 -13.91
CA GLU A 104 -1.96 -10.47 -14.70
C GLU A 104 -3.16 -9.64 -14.24
N VAL A 105 -3.41 -9.63 -12.93
CA VAL A 105 -4.50 -8.85 -12.33
C VAL A 105 -4.25 -7.35 -12.47
N PHE A 106 -3.01 -6.89 -12.25
CA PHE A 106 -2.66 -5.48 -12.33
C PHE A 106 -2.83 -4.93 -13.75
N LEU A 107 -2.39 -5.68 -14.78
CA LEU A 107 -2.62 -5.35 -16.18
C LEU A 107 -4.11 -5.28 -16.51
N THR A 108 -4.88 -6.29 -16.10
CA THR A 108 -6.34 -6.31 -16.28
C THR A 108 -7.01 -5.07 -15.67
N GLU A 109 -6.57 -4.65 -14.49
CA GLU A 109 -7.12 -3.47 -13.81
C GLU A 109 -6.73 -2.14 -14.48
N ILE A 110 -5.54 -2.06 -15.08
CA ILE A 110 -5.12 -0.90 -15.87
C ILE A 110 -5.97 -0.80 -17.15
N GLU A 111 -6.18 -1.92 -17.84
CA GLU A 111 -6.94 -1.97 -19.11
C GLU A 111 -8.42 -1.61 -18.92
N LYS A 112 -9.03 -1.94 -17.77
CA LYS A 112 -10.41 -1.52 -17.44
C LYS A 112 -10.58 0.00 -17.27
N ALA A 113 -9.50 0.72 -17.00
CA ALA A 113 -9.50 2.17 -16.80
C ALA A 113 -9.19 2.96 -18.08
N ALA A 114 -8.84 2.28 -19.17
CA ALA A 114 -8.62 2.84 -20.51
C ALA A 114 -9.94 2.94 -21.28
#